data_AF-C0BUR0-F1
#
_entry.id   AF-C0BUR0-F1
#
_cell.length_a   1.000
_cell.length_b   1.000
_cell.length_c   1.000
_cell.angle_alpha   90.00
_cell.angle_beta   90.00
_cell.angle_gamma   90.00
#
_symmetry.space_group_name_H-M   'P 1'
#
loop_
_entity.id
_entity.type
_entity.pdbx_description
1 polymer ?
#
loop_
_entity_poly.entity_id
_entity_poly.type
_entity_poly.pdbx_seq_one_letter_code
_entity_poly.pdbx_strand_id
1 'polypeptide(L)'
;MRFLRMNPWDMVLSTFLLLMGYELKMFGNSYSIDTEAMIQVQSSLYRSWIGLERFGLLLLKKMLGLYWYNNALASFLTAVCLLVAALLWAYLFSGVTNFIGKYHPVYFVGPFVTSPVLAEMLGFSLMGAEVGIAIGFAAIALMCLMDFVVSKKWWMGFLTVLFATVSFSLYLAMVTVFIAGFAMVFILLFWDNSKFTLARRFVFIGVGAGFFCISYLLYVVANVCALKICHMTTNPYISEQSRWGKDSVHHILQSISLHAASLYSGKGIYYSKVFTCLLALFIVIILISVFRHKVDVLTLIVSLCLCLSPMMMSIILGSAPSVRTEMSYPLMFAFAVVFLVMWTSDLFNGKIAVKYVAVVLAFILSWSQALIVNRIFYTEAINHQQDAELAQDIRNRIDELGVTDQSKETLVFLNYHPSACNSDCFTSDQLGLVGRSLFEVTVSPEQGTFVKTNFMNIMGNKFKQASKPQLQSAEKVGAAMPHWPAPGSVAKKGDLIIVNF
;
A
#
# COMPACT_ATOMS: atom_id res chain seq x y z
N MET A 1 12.65 7.97 22.85
CA MET A 1 11.90 8.81 23.82
C MET A 1 12.27 10.29 23.78
N ARG A 2 13.55 10.69 23.86
CA ARG A 2 13.95 12.12 23.82
C ARG A 2 13.48 12.84 22.55
N PHE A 3 13.55 12.18 21.39
CA PHE A 3 13.09 12.68 20.09
C PHE A 3 11.62 13.15 20.08
N LEU A 4 10.72 12.34 20.65
CA LEU A 4 9.29 12.64 20.71
C LEU A 4 8.98 13.70 21.77
N ARG A 5 9.64 13.64 22.93
CA ARG A 5 9.47 14.61 24.03
C ARG A 5 9.86 16.03 23.63
N MET A 6 10.77 16.20 22.67
CA MET A 6 11.16 17.50 22.15
C MET A 6 10.16 18.10 21.15
N ASN A 7 9.23 17.29 20.62
CA ASN A 7 8.30 17.71 19.56
C ASN A 7 6.85 17.30 19.86
N PRO A 8 6.26 17.67 21.02
CA PRO A 8 4.92 17.21 21.41
C PRO A 8 3.83 17.66 20.42
N TRP A 9 3.91 18.90 19.92
CA TRP A 9 2.94 19.44 18.96
C TRP A 9 2.98 18.73 17.61
N ASP A 10 4.15 18.30 17.15
CA ASP A 10 4.27 17.54 15.91
C ASP A 10 3.61 16.17 16.04
N MET A 11 3.60 15.58 17.24
CA MET A 11 2.87 14.33 17.51
C MET A 11 1.37 14.54 17.49
N VAL A 12 0.89 15.62 18.12
CA VAL A 12 -0.52 16.01 18.09
C VAL A 12 -0.97 16.21 16.64
N LEU A 13 -0.20 16.97 15.87
CA LEU A 13 -0.52 17.27 14.46
C LEU A 13 -0.46 16.03 13.58
N SER A 14 0.54 15.17 13.77
CA SER A 14 0.66 13.90 13.04
C SER A 14 -0.51 12.96 13.33
N THR A 15 -0.92 12.87 14.59
CA THR A 15 -2.08 12.06 15.01
C THR A 15 -3.37 12.64 14.44
N PHE A 16 -3.53 13.96 14.50
CA PHE A 16 -4.67 14.65 13.93
C PHE A 16 -4.80 14.41 12.41
N LEU A 17 -3.70 14.55 11.65
CA LEU A 17 -3.69 14.31 10.20
C LEU A 17 -3.99 12.84 9.86
N LEU A 18 -3.47 11.90 10.65
CA LEU A 18 -3.82 10.48 10.51
C LEU A 18 -5.31 10.24 10.75
N LEU A 19 -5.87 10.76 11.85
CA LEU A 19 -7.29 10.61 12.17
C LEU A 19 -8.16 11.24 11.09
N MET A 20 -7.83 12.45 10.64
CA MET A 20 -8.55 13.12 9.56
C MET A 20 -8.63 12.25 8.29
N GLY A 21 -7.56 11.52 7.95
CA GLY A 21 -7.59 10.57 6.83
C GLY A 21 -8.37 9.29 7.15
N TYR A 22 -8.11 8.66 8.30
CA TYR A 22 -8.46 7.26 8.57
C TYR A 22 -9.63 7.05 9.53
N GLU A 23 -10.24 8.10 10.10
CA GLU A 23 -11.31 7.99 11.10
C GLU A 23 -12.48 7.12 10.65
N LEU A 24 -12.97 7.29 9.40
CA LEU A 24 -14.06 6.48 8.86
C LEU A 24 -13.67 5.02 8.76
N LYS A 25 -12.41 4.73 8.43
CA LYS A 25 -11.91 3.36 8.38
C LYS A 25 -11.73 2.76 9.78
N MET A 26 -11.28 3.56 10.75
CA MET A 26 -11.02 3.13 12.13
C MET A 26 -12.30 2.88 12.92
N PHE A 27 -13.31 3.74 12.75
CA PHE A 27 -14.52 3.75 13.57
C PHE A 27 -15.77 3.30 12.82
N GLY A 28 -15.73 3.25 11.49
CA GLY A 28 -16.78 2.66 10.67
C GLY A 28 -16.70 1.14 10.60
N ASN A 29 -17.73 0.53 10.03
CA ASN A 29 -17.78 -0.92 9.85
C ASN A 29 -17.61 -1.36 8.38
N SER A 30 -17.10 -0.48 7.51
CA SER A 30 -16.83 -0.81 6.11
C SER A 30 -15.52 -1.56 5.93
N TYR A 31 -15.47 -2.37 4.88
CA TYR A 31 -14.26 -3.08 4.47
C TYR A 31 -14.21 -3.24 2.96
N SER A 32 -12.99 -3.43 2.46
CA SER A 32 -12.72 -3.71 1.07
C SER A 32 -12.78 -5.22 0.80
N ILE A 33 -12.78 -5.57 -0.49
CA ILE A 33 -12.68 -6.93 -1.02
C ILE A 33 -11.61 -7.79 -0.34
N ASP A 34 -11.79 -9.11 -0.41
CA ASP A 34 -11.04 -10.19 0.25
C ASP A 34 -11.32 -10.31 1.76
N THR A 35 -11.88 -9.28 2.39
CA THR A 35 -12.27 -9.33 3.81
C THR A 35 -13.43 -10.32 4.02
N GLU A 36 -14.37 -10.38 3.08
CA GLU A 36 -15.46 -11.35 3.11
C GLU A 36 -14.94 -12.79 3.04
N ALA A 37 -13.93 -13.04 2.22
CA ALA A 37 -13.27 -14.34 2.14
C ALA A 37 -12.48 -14.66 3.42
N MET A 38 -11.90 -13.66 4.08
CA MET A 38 -11.21 -13.84 5.36
C MET A 38 -12.15 -14.33 6.46
N ILE A 39 -13.37 -13.79 6.50
CA ILE A 39 -14.38 -14.15 7.48
C ILE A 39 -14.99 -15.52 7.13
N GLN A 40 -15.33 -15.75 5.86
CA GLN A 40 -16.10 -16.91 5.45
C GLN A 40 -15.28 -18.17 5.14
N VAL A 41 -14.12 -18.00 4.49
CA VAL A 41 -13.26 -19.10 3.99
C VAL A 41 -11.79 -18.86 4.35
N GLN A 42 -11.57 -18.47 5.61
CA GLN A 42 -10.29 -18.10 6.20
C GLN A 42 -9.11 -19.01 5.83
N SER A 43 -9.29 -20.33 5.90
CA SER A 43 -8.23 -21.31 5.62
C SER A 43 -7.78 -21.27 4.17
N SER A 44 -8.72 -21.11 3.23
CA SER A 44 -8.45 -20.97 1.80
C SER A 44 -7.69 -19.68 1.52
N LEU A 45 -8.13 -18.57 2.11
CA LEU A 45 -7.49 -17.27 1.94
C LEU A 45 -6.05 -17.28 2.48
N TYR A 46 -5.83 -17.79 3.69
CA TYR A 46 -4.49 -17.90 4.27
C TYR A 46 -3.56 -18.83 3.50
N ARG A 47 -4.10 -19.93 2.96
CA ARG A 47 -3.33 -20.79 2.07
C ARG A 47 -2.89 -20.01 0.82
N SER A 48 -3.79 -19.22 0.22
CA SER A 48 -3.46 -18.42 -0.97
C SER A 48 -2.30 -17.43 -0.73
N TRP A 49 -2.17 -16.87 0.48
CA TRP A 49 -1.10 -15.92 0.81
C TRP A 49 0.30 -16.54 0.80
N ILE A 50 0.43 -17.83 1.13
CA ILE A 50 1.69 -18.55 1.00
C ILE A 50 2.08 -18.63 -0.48
N GLY A 51 1.12 -18.92 -1.36
CA GLY A 51 1.31 -18.90 -2.82
C GLY A 51 1.59 -17.50 -3.37
N LEU A 52 1.16 -16.44 -2.69
CA LEU A 52 1.46 -15.04 -3.00
C LEU A 52 2.78 -14.55 -2.39
N GLU A 53 3.60 -15.45 -1.83
CA GLU A 53 4.88 -15.18 -1.19
C GLU A 53 4.80 -14.32 0.09
N ARG A 54 3.63 -14.25 0.72
CA ARG A 54 3.36 -13.49 1.96
C ARG A 54 3.34 -14.40 3.19
N PHE A 55 4.22 -15.41 3.22
CA PHE A 55 4.25 -16.40 4.30
C PHE A 55 4.61 -15.78 5.66
N GLY A 56 5.49 -14.76 5.68
CA GLY A 56 5.85 -14.04 6.90
C GLY A 56 4.66 -13.30 7.48
N LEU A 57 3.80 -12.75 6.62
CA LEU A 57 2.58 -12.05 7.04
C LEU A 57 1.64 -12.99 7.79
N LEU A 58 1.41 -14.19 7.24
CA LEU A 58 0.59 -15.20 7.89
C LEU A 58 1.19 -15.63 9.25
N LEU A 59 2.51 -15.83 9.31
CA LEU A 59 3.19 -16.20 10.54
C LEU A 59 3.02 -15.11 11.61
N LEU A 60 3.29 -13.86 11.27
CA LEU A 60 3.13 -12.72 12.17
C LEU A 60 1.68 -12.61 12.67
N LYS A 61 0.72 -12.77 11.77
CA LYS A 61 -0.71 -12.73 12.10
C LYS A 61 -1.11 -13.79 13.13
N LYS A 62 -0.57 -15.01 13.01
CA LYS A 62 -0.75 -16.08 14.00
C LYS A 62 -0.06 -15.75 15.33
N MET A 63 1.17 -15.24 15.30
CA MET A 63 1.93 -14.88 16.50
C MET A 63 1.24 -13.77 17.32
N LEU A 64 0.64 -12.79 16.65
CA LEU A 64 -0.07 -11.69 17.29
C LEU A 64 -1.52 -12.05 17.69
N GLY A 65 -1.99 -13.27 17.40
CA GLY A 65 -3.38 -13.65 17.65
C GLY A 65 -4.40 -12.98 16.74
N LEU A 66 -3.95 -12.29 15.68
CA LEU A 66 -4.79 -11.54 14.73
C LEU A 66 -5.37 -12.42 13.61
N TYR A 67 -5.28 -13.74 13.75
CA TYR A 67 -5.74 -14.68 12.73
C TYR A 67 -7.28 -14.71 12.66
N TRP A 68 -7.99 -14.52 13.75
CA TRP A 68 -9.43 -14.24 13.69
C TRP A 68 -9.66 -12.79 13.28
N TYR A 69 -10.41 -12.58 12.21
CA TYR A 69 -10.67 -11.24 11.72
C TYR A 69 -11.68 -10.51 12.62
N ASN A 70 -11.28 -9.31 13.04
CA ASN A 70 -12.13 -8.37 13.75
C ASN A 70 -11.91 -7.01 13.07
N ASN A 71 -12.95 -6.47 12.44
CA ASN A 71 -12.84 -5.26 11.62
C ASN A 71 -12.32 -4.06 12.44
N ALA A 72 -12.96 -3.80 13.59
CA ALA A 72 -12.59 -2.67 14.45
C ALA A 72 -11.14 -2.75 14.93
N LEU A 73 -10.70 -3.92 15.41
CA LEU A 73 -9.32 -4.12 15.85
C LEU A 73 -8.33 -4.01 14.68
N ALA A 74 -8.66 -4.60 13.54
CA ALA A 74 -7.80 -4.59 12.35
C ALA A 74 -7.57 -3.17 11.83
N SER A 75 -8.64 -2.37 11.73
CA SER A 75 -8.56 -0.97 11.31
C SER A 75 -7.83 -0.10 12.32
N PHE A 76 -8.10 -0.27 13.61
CA PHE A 76 -7.39 0.45 14.67
C PHE A 76 -5.88 0.15 14.64
N LEU A 77 -5.50 -1.13 14.61
CA LEU A 77 -4.09 -1.53 14.55
C LEU A 77 -3.41 -1.05 13.27
N THR A 78 -4.12 -1.02 12.14
CA THR A 78 -3.59 -0.48 10.88
C THR A 78 -3.16 0.98 11.05
N ALA A 79 -4.00 1.83 11.62
CA ALA A 79 -3.68 3.23 11.86
C ALA A 79 -2.53 3.40 12.86
N VAL A 80 -2.55 2.65 13.96
CA VAL A 80 -1.49 2.68 14.98
C VAL A 80 -0.14 2.23 14.40
N CYS A 81 -0.11 1.12 13.67
CA CYS A 81 1.10 0.60 13.04
C CYS A 81 1.63 1.56 11.97
N LEU A 82 0.76 2.21 11.19
CA LEU A 82 1.16 3.24 10.23
C LEU A 82 1.81 4.44 10.92
N LEU A 83 1.22 4.94 12.00
CA LEU A 83 1.79 6.06 12.77
C LEU A 83 3.16 5.70 13.33
N VAL A 84 3.27 4.52 13.95
CA VAL A 84 4.54 4.03 14.51
C VAL A 84 5.59 3.89 13.42
N ALA A 85 5.23 3.32 12.26
CA ALA A 85 6.14 3.19 11.12
C ALA A 85 6.61 4.57 10.63
N ALA A 86 5.70 5.53 10.45
CA ALA A 86 6.04 6.89 10.03
C ALA A 86 6.97 7.58 11.03
N LEU A 87 6.76 7.39 12.34
CA LEU A 87 7.62 7.92 13.40
C LEU A 87 9.00 7.26 13.41
N LEU A 88 9.10 5.96 13.11
CA LEU A 88 10.38 5.27 12.94
C LEU A 88 11.16 5.85 11.76
N TRP A 89 10.52 6.06 10.61
CA TRP A 89 11.17 6.73 9.46
C TRP A 89 11.61 8.16 9.79
N ALA A 90 10.75 8.93 10.45
CA ALA A 90 11.09 10.28 10.89
C ALA A 90 12.29 10.27 11.86
N TYR A 91 12.33 9.30 12.77
CA TYR A 91 13.45 9.11 13.68
C TYR A 91 14.75 8.72 12.95
N LEU A 92 14.68 7.80 11.97
CA LEU A 92 15.82 7.42 11.12
C LEU A 92 16.42 8.67 10.47
N PHE A 93 15.60 9.49 9.82
CA PHE A 93 16.09 10.70 9.16
C PHE A 93 16.65 11.70 10.17
N SER A 94 15.99 11.91 11.31
CA SER A 94 16.51 12.79 12.35
C SER A 94 17.91 12.36 12.84
N GLY A 95 18.16 11.05 12.95
CA GLY A 95 19.43 10.49 13.43
C GLY A 95 20.57 10.54 12.40
N VAL A 96 20.25 10.55 11.10
CA VAL A 96 21.24 10.63 10.01
C VAL A 96 21.54 12.08 9.63
N THR A 97 20.62 13.00 9.90
CA THR A 97 20.81 14.41 9.56
C THR A 97 21.85 15.08 10.45
N ASN A 98 22.73 15.90 9.86
CA ASN A 98 23.64 16.78 10.61
C ASN A 98 22.91 17.93 11.36
N PHE A 99 21.57 17.91 11.42
CA PHE A 99 20.73 19.06 11.74
C PHE A 99 20.02 18.91 13.09
N ILE A 100 20.83 18.65 14.12
CA ILE A 100 20.39 18.53 15.52
C ILE A 100 19.53 19.76 15.89
N GLY A 101 18.26 19.53 16.25
CA GLY A 101 17.32 20.56 16.69
C GLY A 101 16.54 21.31 15.60
N LYS A 102 16.67 20.94 14.32
CA LYS A 102 15.91 21.56 13.20
C LYS A 102 14.87 20.63 12.56
N TYR A 103 14.90 19.34 12.86
CA TYR A 103 14.00 18.35 12.29
C TYR A 103 12.70 18.23 13.08
N HIS A 104 11.57 18.53 12.44
CA HIS A 104 10.23 18.31 12.98
C HIS A 104 9.63 17.04 12.37
N PRO A 105 9.22 16.03 13.17
CA PRO A 105 8.65 14.79 12.66
C PRO A 105 7.49 14.97 11.68
N VAL A 106 6.67 16.00 11.87
CA VAL A 106 5.48 16.23 11.04
C VAL A 106 5.80 16.47 9.57
N TYR A 107 7.00 16.98 9.23
CA TYR A 107 7.42 17.19 7.84
C TYR A 107 7.47 15.89 7.04
N PHE A 108 7.79 14.79 7.71
CA PHE A 108 7.74 13.46 7.10
C PHE A 108 6.39 12.80 7.36
N VAL A 109 5.97 12.75 8.63
CA VAL A 109 4.83 11.95 9.07
C VAL A 109 3.55 12.42 8.38
N GLY A 110 3.29 13.74 8.32
CA GLY A 110 2.12 14.31 7.69
C GLY A 110 1.90 13.81 6.25
N PRO A 111 2.77 14.17 5.28
CA PRO A 111 2.59 13.78 3.89
C PRO A 111 2.64 12.26 3.67
N PHE A 112 3.35 11.53 4.54
CA PHE A 112 3.45 10.08 4.46
C PHE A 112 2.13 9.42 4.86
N VAL A 113 1.64 9.66 6.09
CA VAL A 113 0.44 8.98 6.60
C VAL A 113 -0.82 9.40 5.85
N THR A 114 -0.87 10.61 5.30
CA THR A 114 -2.03 11.08 4.53
C THR A 114 -1.98 10.67 3.06
N SER A 115 -1.03 9.84 2.62
CA SER A 115 -0.91 9.49 1.20
C SER A 115 -2.06 8.61 0.69
N PRO A 116 -2.74 8.97 -0.40
CA PRO A 116 -3.76 8.12 -1.02
C PRO A 116 -3.24 6.74 -1.48
N VAL A 117 -1.97 6.65 -1.87
CA VAL A 117 -1.34 5.36 -2.24
C VAL A 117 -1.26 4.43 -1.03
N LEU A 118 -0.94 4.95 0.16
CA LEU A 118 -0.97 4.16 1.39
C LEU A 118 -2.40 3.86 1.83
N ALA A 119 -3.36 4.76 1.62
CA ALA A 119 -4.76 4.50 1.91
C ALA A 119 -5.29 3.32 1.08
N GLU A 120 -4.93 3.23 -0.20
CA GLU A 120 -5.27 2.09 -1.06
C GLU A 120 -4.66 0.78 -0.54
N MET A 121 -3.40 0.80 -0.07
CA MET A 121 -2.77 -0.41 0.46
C MET A 121 -3.35 -0.82 1.82
N LEU A 122 -3.53 0.14 2.71
CA LEU A 122 -3.91 -0.08 4.10
C LEU A 122 -5.42 -0.18 4.29
N GLY A 123 -6.21 0.16 3.26
CA GLY A 123 -7.65 -0.10 3.22
C GLY A 123 -7.99 -1.60 3.23
N PHE A 124 -7.05 -2.46 2.82
CA PHE A 124 -7.09 -3.91 3.04
C PHE A 124 -6.79 -4.24 4.50
N SER A 125 -7.74 -3.95 5.39
CA SER A 125 -7.58 -4.10 6.86
C SER A 125 -7.22 -5.52 7.28
N LEU A 126 -7.54 -6.54 6.47
CA LEU A 126 -7.09 -7.92 6.64
C LEU A 126 -5.57 -8.09 6.74
N MET A 127 -4.78 -7.16 6.20
CA MET A 127 -3.31 -7.16 6.21
C MET A 127 -2.67 -5.80 6.56
N GLY A 128 -3.47 -4.77 6.85
CA GLY A 128 -3.00 -3.39 7.00
C GLY A 128 -2.00 -3.20 8.14
N ALA A 129 -2.27 -3.80 9.32
CA ALA A 129 -1.39 -3.72 10.48
C ALA A 129 -0.03 -4.36 10.20
N GLU A 130 -0.03 -5.55 9.58
CA GLU A 130 1.18 -6.30 9.24
C GLU A 130 2.04 -5.55 8.21
N VAL A 131 1.40 -4.87 7.25
CA VAL A 131 2.10 -4.01 6.27
C VAL A 131 2.70 -2.77 6.96
N GLY A 132 1.97 -2.14 7.88
CA GLY A 132 2.51 -1.06 8.70
C GLY A 132 3.75 -1.49 9.49
N ILE A 133 3.71 -2.68 10.10
CA ILE A 133 4.86 -3.30 10.78
C ILE A 133 6.01 -3.52 9.79
N ALA A 134 5.73 -4.00 8.57
CA ALA A 134 6.73 -4.21 7.53
C ALA A 134 7.46 -2.92 7.15
N ILE A 135 6.73 -1.82 6.98
CA ILE A 135 7.29 -0.49 6.71
C ILE A 135 8.18 -0.03 7.87
N GLY A 136 7.74 -0.27 9.12
CA GLY A 136 8.53 0.02 10.31
C GLY A 136 9.81 -0.81 10.42
N PHE A 137 9.76 -2.11 10.09
CA PHE A 137 10.93 -2.98 10.06
C PHE A 137 11.94 -2.58 8.98
N ALA A 138 11.49 -2.07 7.83
CA ALA A 138 12.40 -1.50 6.84
C ALA A 138 13.18 -0.29 7.40
N ALA A 139 12.51 0.61 8.14
CA ALA A 139 13.18 1.73 8.81
C ALA A 139 14.18 1.24 9.87
N ILE A 140 13.78 0.27 10.71
CA ILE A 140 14.65 -0.30 11.76
C ILE A 140 15.87 -0.98 11.13
N ALA A 141 15.70 -1.74 10.04
CA ALA A 141 16.81 -2.35 9.33
C ALA A 141 17.82 -1.30 8.87
N LEU A 142 17.36 -0.16 8.32
CA LEU A 142 18.25 0.94 7.93
C LEU A 142 18.90 1.63 9.13
N MET A 143 18.22 1.76 10.28
CA MET A 143 18.85 2.27 11.51
C MET A 143 19.96 1.34 12.00
N CYS A 144 19.70 0.03 12.01
CA CYS A 144 20.70 -0.96 12.38
C CYS A 144 21.89 -0.93 11.40
N LEU A 145 21.64 -0.74 10.10
CA LEU A 145 22.70 -0.58 9.10
C LEU A 145 23.55 0.65 9.41
N MET A 146 22.91 1.76 9.78
CA MET A 146 23.62 2.99 10.17
C MET A 146 24.46 2.79 11.44
N ASP A 147 23.95 2.08 12.46
CA ASP A 147 24.73 1.76 13.65
C ASP A 147 25.86 0.75 13.39
N PHE A 148 25.67 -0.17 12.44
CA PHE A 148 26.74 -1.07 11.99
C PHE A 148 27.88 -0.27 11.34
N VAL A 149 27.55 0.64 10.41
CA VAL A 149 28.54 1.41 9.66
C VAL A 149 29.21 2.49 10.52
N VAL A 150 28.43 3.29 11.24
CA VAL A 150 28.90 4.47 11.97
C VAL A 150 29.43 4.09 13.36
N SER A 151 28.63 3.35 14.12
CA SER A 151 28.97 2.96 15.50
C SER A 151 29.83 1.69 15.57
N LYS A 152 30.14 1.05 14.42
CA LYS A 152 30.95 -0.18 14.29
C LYS A 152 30.47 -1.36 15.14
N LYS A 153 29.17 -1.42 15.44
CA LYS A 153 28.55 -2.49 16.23
C LYS A 153 28.20 -3.66 15.30
N TRP A 154 29.03 -4.69 15.26
CA TRP A 154 28.89 -5.81 14.30
C TRP A 154 27.52 -6.52 14.37
N TRP A 155 26.96 -6.70 15.57
CA TRP A 155 25.67 -7.37 15.79
C TRP A 155 24.48 -6.59 15.19
N MET A 156 24.64 -5.28 14.95
CA MET A 156 23.64 -4.49 14.23
C MET A 156 23.56 -4.88 12.75
N GLY A 157 24.64 -5.43 12.19
CA GLY A 157 24.61 -6.04 10.85
C GLY A 157 23.66 -7.24 10.81
N PHE A 158 23.71 -8.11 11.83
CA PHE A 158 22.77 -9.24 11.93
C PHE A 158 21.32 -8.74 12.03
N LEU A 159 21.05 -7.73 12.86
CA LEU A 159 19.70 -7.16 12.96
C LEU A 159 19.23 -6.49 11.67
N THR A 160 20.13 -5.86 10.91
CA THR A 160 19.82 -5.31 9.59
C THR A 160 19.26 -6.40 8.68
N VAL A 161 19.97 -7.53 8.59
CA VAL A 161 19.53 -8.68 7.79
C VAL A 161 18.20 -9.22 8.28
N LEU A 162 18.07 -9.44 9.59
CA LEU A 162 16.86 -9.98 10.20
C LEU A 162 15.63 -9.12 9.90
N PHE A 163 15.69 -7.81 10.21
CA PHE A 163 14.54 -6.93 10.01
C PHE A 163 14.22 -6.71 8.53
N ALA A 164 15.22 -6.63 7.65
CA ALA A 164 14.99 -6.52 6.22
C ALA A 164 14.33 -7.79 5.66
N THR A 165 14.85 -8.98 5.99
CA THR A 165 14.26 -10.26 5.55
C THR A 165 12.83 -10.43 6.05
N VAL A 166 12.57 -10.12 7.33
CA VAL A 166 11.21 -10.17 7.89
C VAL A 166 10.31 -9.19 7.14
N SER A 167 10.73 -7.93 6.97
CA SER A 167 9.96 -6.92 6.22
C SER A 167 9.58 -7.40 4.81
N PHE A 168 10.54 -7.97 4.05
CA PHE A 168 10.29 -8.51 2.70
C PHE A 168 9.30 -9.68 2.71
N SER A 169 9.36 -10.54 3.74
CA SER A 169 8.45 -11.69 3.88
C SER A 169 7.01 -11.32 4.28
N LEU A 170 6.81 -10.14 4.87
CA LEU A 170 5.47 -9.61 5.16
C LEU A 170 4.84 -9.09 3.86
N TYR A 171 5.59 -8.30 3.10
CA TYR A 171 5.12 -7.79 1.82
C TYR A 171 6.30 -7.46 0.90
N LEU A 172 6.36 -8.08 -0.28
CA LEU A 172 7.52 -7.98 -1.17
C LEU A 172 7.83 -6.54 -1.64
N ALA A 173 6.83 -5.65 -1.72
CA ALA A 173 7.08 -4.25 -2.08
C ALA A 173 7.98 -3.52 -1.06
N MET A 174 8.22 -4.08 0.14
CA MET A 174 9.21 -3.54 1.07
C MET A 174 10.63 -3.55 0.51
N VAL A 175 10.92 -4.35 -0.53
CA VAL A 175 12.19 -4.29 -1.27
C VAL A 175 12.40 -2.90 -1.88
N THR A 176 11.38 -2.33 -2.52
CA THR A 176 11.49 -0.99 -3.13
C THR A 176 11.58 0.09 -2.06
N VAL A 177 10.85 -0.07 -0.96
CA VAL A 177 10.90 0.80 0.23
C VAL A 177 12.31 0.82 0.84
N PHE A 178 12.94 -0.35 1.02
CA PHE A 178 14.29 -0.45 1.57
C PHE A 178 15.33 0.22 0.66
N ILE A 179 15.27 -0.03 -0.65
CA ILE A 179 16.19 0.56 -1.63
C ILE A 179 16.05 2.10 -1.66
N ALA A 180 14.81 2.59 -1.75
CA ALA A 180 14.54 4.03 -1.76
C ALA A 180 14.99 4.68 -0.44
N GLY A 181 14.68 4.07 0.71
CA GLY A 181 15.10 4.54 2.03
C GLY A 181 16.62 4.56 2.20
N PHE A 182 17.33 3.54 1.70
CA PHE A 182 18.79 3.51 1.70
C PHE A 182 19.38 4.68 0.89
N ALA A 183 18.84 4.96 -0.29
CA ALA A 183 19.24 6.11 -1.10
C ALA A 183 18.96 7.46 -0.41
N MET A 184 17.82 7.59 0.29
CA MET A 184 17.51 8.78 1.11
C MET A 184 18.53 8.98 2.23
N VAL A 185 18.87 7.91 2.96
CA VAL A 185 19.90 7.92 4.00
C VAL A 185 21.26 8.31 3.41
N PHE A 186 21.62 7.80 2.22
CA PHE A 186 22.84 8.19 1.52
C PHE A 186 22.89 9.70 1.27
N ILE A 187 21.82 10.30 0.73
CA ILE A 187 21.76 11.74 0.44
C ILE A 187 21.93 12.56 1.72
N LEU A 188 21.25 12.18 2.81
CA LEU A 188 21.33 12.91 4.08
C LEU A 188 22.71 12.80 4.74
N LEU A 189 23.33 11.62 4.69
CA LEU A 189 24.64 11.35 5.30
C LEU A 189 25.77 12.05 4.55
N PHE A 190 25.73 11.99 3.22
CA PHE A 190 26.80 12.46 2.33
C PHE A 190 26.54 13.83 1.70
N TRP A 191 25.58 14.59 2.25
CA TRP A 191 25.24 15.94 1.81
C TRP A 191 26.44 16.91 1.78
N ASP A 192 27.40 16.72 2.67
CA ASP A 192 28.60 17.56 2.74
C ASP A 192 29.81 16.81 2.17
N ASN A 193 30.27 17.24 0.99
CA ASN A 193 31.40 16.62 0.30
C ASN A 193 32.75 16.81 1.02
N SER A 194 32.86 17.77 1.93
CA SER A 194 34.09 17.98 2.70
C SER A 194 34.33 16.92 3.78
N LYS A 195 33.27 16.25 4.25
CA LYS A 195 33.34 15.33 5.39
C LYS A 195 33.76 13.90 5.03
N PHE A 196 33.51 13.47 3.79
CA PHE A 196 33.70 12.08 3.38
C PHE A 196 34.28 11.96 1.98
N THR A 197 35.31 11.13 1.83
CA THR A 197 35.92 10.83 0.54
C THR A 197 34.98 10.04 -0.38
N LEU A 198 35.16 10.20 -1.70
CA LEU A 198 34.38 9.46 -2.70
C LEU A 198 34.46 7.94 -2.52
N ALA A 199 35.64 7.41 -2.15
CA ALA A 199 35.82 5.99 -1.86
C ALA A 199 34.91 5.50 -0.72
N ARG A 200 34.75 6.28 0.35
CA ARG A 200 33.84 5.90 1.46
C ARG A 200 32.37 5.84 1.02
N ARG A 201 31.97 6.68 0.07
CA ARG A 201 30.61 6.69 -0.49
C ARG A 201 30.34 5.41 -1.30
N PHE A 202 31.29 4.99 -2.14
CA PHE A 202 31.20 3.72 -2.86
C PHE A 202 31.21 2.51 -1.92
N VAL A 203 32.06 2.53 -0.88
CA VAL A 203 32.05 1.48 0.15
C VAL A 203 30.69 1.41 0.84
N PHE A 204 30.08 2.55 1.19
CA PHE A 204 28.75 2.57 1.78
C PHE A 204 27.70 1.94 0.87
N ILE A 205 27.70 2.29 -0.43
CA ILE A 205 26.82 1.67 -1.43
C ILE A 205 27.06 0.16 -1.50
N GLY A 206 28.31 -0.28 -1.57
CA GLY A 206 28.67 -1.70 -1.62
C GLY A 206 28.21 -2.47 -0.37
N VAL A 207 28.37 -1.89 0.82
CA VAL A 207 27.89 -2.47 2.08
C VAL A 207 26.37 -2.58 2.09
N GLY A 208 25.67 -1.50 1.72
CA GLY A 208 24.20 -1.51 1.63
C GLY A 208 23.68 -2.54 0.63
N ALA A 209 24.30 -2.63 -0.55
CA ALA A 209 23.99 -3.63 -1.55
C ALA A 209 24.25 -5.06 -1.05
N GLY A 210 25.35 -5.29 -0.32
CA GLY A 210 25.64 -6.57 0.31
C GLY A 210 24.56 -7.00 1.31
N PHE A 211 24.17 -6.11 2.22
CA PHE A 211 23.10 -6.38 3.18
C PHE A 211 21.76 -6.61 2.48
N PHE A 212 21.44 -5.83 1.45
CA PHE A 212 20.26 -6.04 0.63
C PHE A 212 20.24 -7.43 -0.01
N CYS A 213 21.31 -7.81 -0.72
CA CYS A 213 21.41 -9.09 -1.40
C CYS A 213 21.29 -10.27 -0.45
N ILE A 214 21.96 -10.21 0.72
CA ILE A 214 21.86 -11.25 1.75
C ILE A 214 20.42 -11.36 2.27
N SER A 215 19.80 -10.22 2.60
CA SER A 215 18.43 -10.20 3.16
C SER A 215 17.40 -10.71 2.16
N TYR A 216 17.54 -10.33 0.88
CA TYR A 216 16.69 -10.78 -0.20
C TYR A 216 16.88 -12.27 -0.48
N LEU A 217 18.13 -12.76 -0.51
CA LEU A 217 18.40 -14.18 -0.69
C LEU A 217 17.79 -15.03 0.44
N LEU A 218 17.90 -14.57 1.69
CA LEU A 218 17.26 -15.24 2.83
C LEU A 218 15.73 -15.24 2.71
N TYR A 219 15.13 -14.14 2.25
CA TYR A 219 13.70 -14.10 1.94
C TYR A 219 13.33 -15.14 0.88
N VAL A 220 14.07 -15.20 -0.24
CA VAL A 220 13.81 -16.17 -1.34
C VAL A 220 13.93 -17.61 -0.83
N VAL A 221 14.98 -17.91 -0.07
CA VAL A 221 15.17 -19.25 0.53
C VAL A 221 14.02 -19.58 1.48
N ALA A 222 13.64 -18.65 2.36
CA ALA A 222 12.52 -18.84 3.28
C ALA A 222 11.19 -19.04 2.54
N ASN A 223 10.95 -18.32 1.44
CA ASN A 223 9.78 -18.50 0.60
C ASN A 223 9.72 -19.90 -0.03
N VAL A 224 10.84 -20.36 -0.61
CA VAL A 224 10.95 -21.72 -1.17
C VAL A 224 10.71 -22.78 -0.10
N CYS A 225 11.26 -22.60 1.11
CA CYS A 225 10.99 -23.48 2.24
C CYS A 225 9.51 -23.48 2.64
N ALA A 226 8.88 -22.31 2.74
CA ALA A 226 7.46 -22.19 3.08
C ALA A 226 6.56 -22.90 2.06
N LEU A 227 6.82 -22.71 0.76
CA LEU A 227 6.10 -23.39 -0.32
C LEU A 227 6.26 -24.92 -0.24
N LYS A 228 7.47 -25.42 0.01
CA LYS A 228 7.73 -26.86 0.16
C LYS A 228 7.04 -27.45 1.38
N ILE A 229 7.15 -26.81 2.54
CA ILE A 229 6.53 -27.27 3.80
C ILE A 229 5.01 -27.30 3.68
N CYS A 230 4.41 -26.34 2.97
CA CYS A 230 2.96 -26.25 2.81
C CYS A 230 2.41 -26.98 1.58
N HIS A 231 3.28 -27.68 0.82
CA HIS A 231 2.92 -28.37 -0.43
C HIS A 231 2.18 -27.44 -1.41
N MET A 232 2.78 -26.28 -1.67
CA MET A 232 2.23 -25.23 -2.54
C MET A 232 3.22 -24.83 -3.63
N THR A 233 2.67 -24.24 -4.68
CA THR A 233 3.43 -23.56 -5.74
C THR A 233 3.13 -22.07 -5.73
N THR A 234 4.03 -21.29 -6.31
CA THR A 234 3.80 -19.85 -6.52
C THR A 234 2.53 -19.65 -7.33
N ASN A 235 1.69 -18.72 -6.87
CA ASN A 235 0.44 -18.41 -7.55
C ASN A 235 0.75 -17.80 -8.93
N PRO A 236 0.10 -18.27 -10.02
CA PRO A 236 0.27 -17.72 -11.36
C PRO A 236 0.09 -16.19 -11.41
N TYR A 237 -0.75 -15.62 -10.55
CA TYR A 237 -0.90 -14.17 -10.43
C TYR A 237 0.44 -13.43 -10.24
N ILE A 238 1.43 -14.01 -9.55
CA ILE A 238 2.75 -13.41 -9.37
C ILE A 238 3.57 -13.49 -10.65
N SER A 239 3.64 -14.66 -11.30
CA SER A 239 4.40 -14.86 -12.53
C SER A 239 3.77 -14.13 -13.73
N GLU A 240 2.45 -13.94 -13.73
CA GLU A 240 1.71 -13.24 -14.79
C GLU A 240 1.76 -11.72 -14.70
N GLN A 241 2.14 -11.16 -13.56
CA GLN A 241 2.30 -9.71 -13.42
C GLN A 241 3.52 -9.17 -14.16
N SER A 242 4.61 -9.94 -14.27
CA SER A 242 5.76 -9.52 -15.06
C SER A 242 5.48 -9.68 -16.55
N ARG A 243 5.62 -8.60 -17.31
CA ARG A 243 5.49 -8.57 -18.78
C ARG A 243 6.82 -8.81 -19.49
N TRP A 244 7.94 -8.80 -18.75
CA TRP A 244 9.26 -9.10 -19.30
C TRP A 244 9.32 -10.52 -19.84
N GLY A 245 9.78 -10.67 -21.08
CA GLY A 245 9.81 -11.96 -21.78
C GLY A 245 8.45 -12.42 -22.32
N LYS A 246 7.37 -11.65 -22.11
CA LYS A 246 6.01 -11.94 -22.60
C LYS A 246 5.56 -10.96 -23.68
N ASP A 247 5.79 -9.67 -23.45
CA ASP A 247 5.48 -8.59 -24.39
C ASP A 247 6.72 -8.12 -25.14
N SER A 248 6.50 -7.40 -26.24
CA SER A 248 7.59 -6.72 -26.95
C SER A 248 8.19 -5.61 -26.09
N VAL A 249 9.51 -5.40 -26.20
CA VAL A 249 10.22 -4.35 -25.45
C VAL A 249 9.61 -2.96 -25.72
N HIS A 250 9.15 -2.70 -26.95
CA HIS A 250 8.48 -1.44 -27.28
C HIS A 250 7.20 -1.24 -26.47
N HIS A 251 6.34 -2.26 -26.37
CA HIS A 251 5.10 -2.20 -25.60
C HIS A 251 5.35 -2.02 -24.10
N ILE A 252 6.38 -2.69 -23.57
CA ILE A 252 6.80 -2.54 -22.16
C ILE A 252 7.26 -1.11 -21.88
N LEU A 253 8.15 -0.56 -22.72
CA LEU A 253 8.65 0.80 -22.56
C LEU A 253 7.53 1.83 -22.71
N GLN A 254 6.58 1.62 -23.63
CA GLN A 254 5.40 2.46 -23.78
C GLN A 254 4.53 2.42 -22.52
N SER A 255 4.27 1.24 -21.97
CA SER A 255 3.46 1.07 -20.75
C SER A 255 4.09 1.76 -19.53
N ILE A 256 5.40 1.59 -19.34
CA ILE A 256 6.16 2.28 -18.29
C ILE A 256 6.11 3.80 -18.50
N SER A 257 6.25 4.27 -19.75
CA SER A 257 6.22 5.71 -20.06
C SER A 257 4.86 6.33 -19.83
N LEU A 258 3.77 5.64 -20.18
CA LEU A 258 2.40 6.07 -19.92
C LEU A 258 2.11 6.15 -18.41
N HIS A 259 2.57 5.16 -17.64
CA HIS A 259 2.44 5.18 -16.19
C HIS A 259 3.28 6.30 -15.56
N ALA A 260 4.52 6.51 -16.01
CA ALA A 260 5.35 7.64 -15.58
C ALA A 260 4.66 8.98 -15.89
N ALA A 261 4.09 9.14 -17.08
CA ALA A 261 3.32 10.33 -17.43
C ALA A 261 2.13 10.52 -16.49
N SER A 262 1.40 9.47 -16.14
CA SER A 262 0.29 9.53 -15.18
C SER A 262 0.75 9.94 -13.77
N LEU A 263 1.81 9.32 -13.26
CA LEU A 263 2.34 9.56 -11.92
C LEU A 263 2.91 10.97 -11.78
N TYR A 264 3.79 11.39 -12.70
CA TYR A 264 4.43 12.71 -12.61
C TYR A 264 3.55 13.86 -13.13
N SER A 265 2.46 13.60 -13.85
CA SER A 265 1.46 14.65 -14.14
C SER A 265 0.45 14.85 -13.01
N GLY A 266 0.46 14.00 -11.98
CA GLY A 266 -0.53 14.02 -10.92
C GLY A 266 -1.93 13.67 -11.44
N LYS A 267 -2.04 12.69 -12.35
CA LYS A 267 -3.32 12.25 -12.91
C LYS A 267 -4.06 11.34 -11.92
N GLY A 268 -5.36 11.57 -11.75
CA GLY A 268 -6.20 10.79 -10.84
C GLY A 268 -6.06 11.24 -9.38
N ILE A 269 -6.55 10.41 -8.47
CA ILE A 269 -6.63 10.75 -7.03
C ILE A 269 -5.38 10.33 -6.25
N TYR A 270 -4.57 9.43 -6.80
CA TYR A 270 -3.43 8.83 -6.08
C TYR A 270 -2.13 9.63 -6.16
N TYR A 271 -2.00 10.50 -7.17
CA TYR A 271 -0.79 11.25 -7.44
C TYR A 271 -1.05 12.75 -7.39
N SER A 272 -0.11 13.50 -6.80
CA SER A 272 -0.19 14.95 -6.68
C SER A 272 0.71 15.67 -7.69
N LYS A 273 0.21 16.74 -8.32
CA LYS A 273 1.05 17.67 -9.12
C LYS A 273 2.14 18.34 -8.28
N VAL A 274 1.86 18.56 -6.99
CA VAL A 274 2.81 19.16 -6.05
C VAL A 274 4.05 18.29 -5.92
N PHE A 275 3.90 16.95 -5.96
CA PHE A 275 5.03 16.03 -5.93
C PHE A 275 6.06 16.35 -7.01
N THR A 276 5.63 16.51 -8.26
CA THR A 276 6.51 16.81 -9.39
C THR A 276 7.19 18.17 -9.25
N CYS A 277 6.48 19.18 -8.74
CA CYS A 277 7.08 20.47 -8.42
C CYS A 277 8.18 20.33 -7.35
N LEU A 278 7.94 19.54 -6.29
CA LEU A 278 8.94 19.30 -5.25
C LEU A 278 10.14 18.52 -5.79
N LEU A 279 9.94 17.54 -6.67
CA LEU A 279 11.04 16.82 -7.32
C LEU A 279 11.88 17.74 -8.22
N ALA A 280 11.24 18.63 -8.98
CA ALA A 280 11.95 19.60 -9.80
C ALA A 280 12.80 20.54 -8.93
N LEU A 281 12.25 21.07 -7.83
CA LEU A 281 12.97 21.89 -6.87
C LEU A 281 14.12 21.12 -6.21
N PHE A 282 13.88 19.87 -5.82
CA PHE A 282 14.90 18.98 -5.28
C PHE A 282 16.08 18.83 -6.25
N ILE A 283 15.84 18.49 -7.52
CA ILE A 283 16.88 18.35 -8.54
C ILE A 283 17.60 19.67 -8.82
N VAL A 284 16.89 20.80 -8.91
CA VAL A 284 17.51 22.11 -9.10
C VAL A 284 18.47 22.43 -7.94
N ILE A 285 18.08 22.14 -6.70
CA ILE A 285 18.95 22.33 -5.53
C ILE A 285 20.18 21.42 -5.58
N ILE A 286 20.02 20.15 -5.99
CA ILE A 286 21.14 19.24 -6.19
C ILE A 286 22.10 19.79 -7.24
N LEU A 287 21.60 20.19 -8.41
CA LEU A 287 22.41 20.76 -9.49
C LEU A 287 23.17 22.00 -9.04
N ILE A 288 22.49 22.97 -8.40
CA ILE A 288 23.14 24.16 -7.82
C ILE A 288 24.23 23.76 -6.84
N SER A 289 23.98 22.75 -6.00
CA SER A 289 24.94 22.28 -5.00
C SER A 289 26.15 21.57 -5.63
N VAL A 290 25.98 20.86 -6.74
CA VAL A 290 27.07 20.28 -7.55
C VAL A 290 27.90 21.39 -8.19
N PHE A 291 27.27 22.37 -8.85
CA PHE A 291 27.96 23.50 -9.47
C PHE A 291 28.72 24.36 -8.45
N ARG A 292 28.23 24.43 -7.22
CA ARG A 292 28.91 25.10 -6.10
C ARG A 292 29.91 24.21 -5.37
N HIS A 293 30.21 23.02 -5.88
CA HIS A 293 31.14 22.04 -5.31
C HIS A 293 30.81 21.62 -3.85
N LYS A 294 29.56 21.80 -3.40
CA LYS A 294 29.10 21.37 -2.06
C LYS A 294 28.82 19.87 -2.00
N VAL A 295 28.32 19.30 -3.09
CA VAL A 295 28.06 17.86 -3.28
C VAL A 295 28.80 17.36 -4.52
N ASP A 296 29.05 16.06 -4.61
CA ASP A 296 29.67 15.43 -5.77
C ASP A 296 28.65 14.96 -6.82
N VAL A 297 29.16 14.56 -8.00
CA VAL A 297 28.35 14.02 -9.09
C VAL A 297 27.67 12.70 -8.71
N LEU A 298 28.27 11.89 -7.84
CA LEU A 298 27.65 10.66 -7.33
C LEU A 298 26.34 10.96 -6.59
N THR A 299 26.31 12.02 -5.78
CA THR A 299 25.11 12.50 -5.08
C THR A 299 24.02 12.90 -6.07
N LEU A 300 24.39 13.53 -7.19
CA LEU A 300 23.45 13.83 -8.28
C LEU A 300 22.87 12.56 -8.90
N ILE A 301 23.71 11.57 -9.22
CA ILE A 301 23.26 10.29 -9.78
C ILE A 301 22.27 9.60 -8.82
N VAL A 302 22.63 9.49 -7.54
CA VAL A 302 21.74 8.90 -6.52
C VAL A 302 20.44 9.69 -6.39
N SER A 303 20.49 11.02 -6.49
CA SER A 303 19.29 11.88 -6.46
C SER A 303 18.38 11.63 -7.65
N LEU A 304 18.93 11.46 -8.86
CA LEU A 304 18.17 11.13 -10.06
C LEU A 304 17.52 9.74 -9.94
N CYS A 305 18.26 8.73 -9.46
CA CYS A 305 17.71 7.41 -9.17
C CYS A 305 16.60 7.48 -8.12
N LEU A 306 16.74 8.34 -7.12
CA LEU A 306 15.74 8.52 -6.08
C LEU A 306 14.46 9.18 -6.62
N CYS A 307 14.58 10.16 -7.53
CA CYS A 307 13.43 10.69 -8.27
C CYS A 307 12.71 9.62 -9.10
N LEU A 308 13.43 8.62 -9.61
CA LEU A 308 12.86 7.47 -10.33
C LEU A 308 12.33 6.37 -9.40
N SER A 309 12.58 6.43 -8.09
CA SER A 309 12.16 5.37 -7.15
C SER A 309 10.66 5.05 -7.12
N PRO A 310 9.72 6.01 -7.34
CA PRO A 310 8.29 5.68 -7.46
C PRO A 310 7.99 4.73 -8.63
N MET A 311 8.82 4.72 -9.68
CA MET A 311 8.65 3.89 -10.87
C MET A 311 9.25 2.49 -10.74
N MET A 312 9.87 2.15 -9.60
CA MET A 312 10.59 0.88 -9.44
C MET A 312 9.69 -0.33 -9.71
N MET A 313 8.46 -0.36 -9.16
CA MET A 313 7.55 -1.48 -9.39
C MET A 313 7.14 -1.59 -10.86
N SER A 314 6.93 -0.47 -11.54
CA SER A 314 6.58 -0.47 -12.98
C SER A 314 7.73 -0.99 -13.84
N ILE A 315 8.97 -0.64 -13.48
CA ILE A 315 10.16 -1.15 -14.15
C ILE A 315 10.31 -2.66 -13.88
N ILE A 316 10.13 -3.11 -12.64
CA ILE A 316 10.22 -4.53 -12.26
C ILE A 316 9.17 -5.36 -12.99
N LEU A 317 7.93 -4.87 -13.08
CA LEU A 317 6.82 -5.60 -13.70
C LEU A 317 6.75 -5.40 -15.22
N GLY A 318 7.39 -4.38 -15.78
CA GLY A 318 7.30 -4.05 -17.20
C GLY A 318 5.93 -3.51 -17.62
N SER A 319 5.15 -2.96 -16.67
CA SER A 319 3.80 -2.42 -16.90
C SER A 319 3.38 -1.50 -15.74
N ALA A 320 2.21 -0.86 -15.85
CA ALA A 320 1.64 -0.12 -14.72
C ALA A 320 1.28 -1.08 -13.58
N PRO A 321 1.87 -0.93 -12.37
CA PRO A 321 1.54 -1.78 -11.23
C PRO A 321 0.16 -1.42 -10.67
N SER A 322 -0.35 -2.26 -9.77
CA SER A 322 -1.46 -1.83 -8.91
C SER A 322 -0.98 -0.74 -7.95
N VAL A 323 -1.72 0.35 -7.80
CA VAL A 323 -1.36 1.51 -6.96
C VAL A 323 -0.85 1.12 -5.57
N ARG A 324 -1.49 0.14 -4.92
CA ARG A 324 -1.11 -0.38 -3.59
C ARG A 324 0.33 -0.88 -3.45
N THR A 325 1.02 -1.22 -4.55
CA THR A 325 2.42 -1.68 -4.50
C THR A 325 3.43 -0.53 -4.65
N GLU A 326 2.99 0.68 -5.01
CA GLU A 326 3.83 1.84 -5.30
C GLU A 326 4.30 2.58 -4.03
N MET A 327 4.67 1.85 -2.98
CA MET A 327 4.99 2.42 -1.66
C MET A 327 6.26 3.28 -1.62
N SER A 328 7.10 3.24 -2.66
CA SER A 328 8.21 4.18 -2.82
C SER A 328 7.72 5.60 -3.16
N TYR A 329 6.53 5.77 -3.75
CA TYR A 329 5.91 7.07 -4.01
C TYR A 329 5.67 7.89 -2.73
N PRO A 330 4.88 7.42 -1.74
CA PRO A 330 4.64 8.18 -0.50
C PRO A 330 5.93 8.45 0.27
N LEU A 331 6.88 7.50 0.26
CA LEU A 331 8.18 7.66 0.90
C LEU A 331 8.98 8.80 0.26
N MET A 332 9.07 8.82 -1.08
CA MET A 332 9.80 9.86 -1.81
C MET A 332 9.13 11.22 -1.69
N PHE A 333 7.80 11.27 -1.71
CA PHE A 333 7.06 12.52 -1.55
C PHE A 333 7.34 13.14 -0.17
N ALA A 334 7.21 12.35 0.90
CA ALA A 334 7.51 12.81 2.25
C ALA A 334 8.98 13.20 2.43
N PHE A 335 9.91 12.44 1.83
CA PHE A 335 11.34 12.77 1.85
C PHE A 335 11.65 14.09 1.14
N ALA A 336 11.05 14.36 -0.02
CA ALA A 336 11.24 15.62 -0.74
C ALA A 336 10.81 16.82 0.11
N VAL A 337 9.68 16.71 0.83
CA VAL A 337 9.24 17.74 1.78
C VAL A 337 10.28 17.96 2.87
N VAL A 338 10.71 16.89 3.55
CA VAL A 338 11.75 16.94 4.59
C VAL A 338 13.00 17.64 4.08
N PHE A 339 13.54 17.17 2.96
CA PHE A 339 14.79 17.67 2.42
C PHE A 339 14.72 19.17 2.09
N LEU A 340 13.63 19.60 1.42
CA LEU A 340 13.45 21.00 1.03
C LEU A 340 13.27 21.92 2.24
N VAL A 341 12.51 21.49 3.24
CA VAL A 341 12.30 22.26 4.47
C VAL A 341 13.61 22.37 5.27
N MET A 342 14.40 21.31 5.32
CA MET A 342 15.70 21.34 5.99
C MET A 342 16.68 22.26 5.26
N TRP A 343 16.79 22.11 3.94
CA TRP A 343 17.67 22.95 3.13
C TRP A 343 17.32 24.44 3.23
N THR A 344 16.03 24.78 3.18
CA THR A 344 15.57 26.17 3.35
C THR A 344 15.82 26.70 4.76
N SER A 345 15.65 25.87 5.79
CA SER A 345 15.93 26.23 7.18
C SER A 345 17.41 26.55 7.43
N ASP A 346 18.33 25.90 6.70
CA ASP A 346 19.75 26.24 6.76
C ASP A 346 20.09 27.52 5.98
N LEU A 347 19.46 27.73 4.82
CA LEU A 347 19.67 28.92 4.01
C LEU A 347 19.23 30.19 4.76
N PHE A 348 18.13 30.11 5.50
CA PHE A 348 17.56 31.23 6.26
C PHE A 348 17.77 31.06 7.77
N ASN A 349 18.95 30.56 8.17
CA ASN A 349 19.28 30.32 9.57
C ASN A 349 18.99 31.56 10.43
N GLY A 350 18.28 31.37 11.55
CA GLY A 350 17.87 32.45 12.46
C GLY A 350 16.52 33.13 12.14
N LYS A 351 15.92 32.90 10.95
CA LYS A 351 14.59 33.45 10.62
C LYS A 351 13.47 32.51 11.03
N ILE A 352 12.88 32.74 12.19
CA ILE A 352 11.80 31.90 12.73
C ILE A 352 10.58 31.82 11.79
N ALA A 353 10.29 32.90 11.05
CA ALA A 353 9.18 32.98 10.09
C ALA A 353 9.26 31.91 8.99
N VAL A 354 10.45 31.59 8.48
CA VAL A 354 10.62 30.59 7.41
C VAL A 354 10.25 29.19 7.91
N LYS A 355 10.58 28.89 9.18
CA LYS A 355 10.20 27.61 9.80
C LYS A 355 8.69 27.48 9.93
N TYR A 356 8.00 28.54 10.39
CA TYR A 356 6.53 28.52 10.48
C TYR A 356 5.86 28.39 9.12
N VAL A 357 6.34 29.10 8.10
CA VAL A 357 5.83 28.95 6.72
C VAL A 357 6.02 27.51 6.22
N ALA A 358 7.17 26.88 6.48
CA ALA A 358 7.40 25.49 6.10
C ALA A 358 6.45 24.51 6.79
N VAL A 359 6.19 24.68 8.09
CA VAL A 359 5.18 23.88 8.82
C VAL A 359 3.79 24.07 8.22
N VAL A 360 3.39 25.31 7.95
CA VAL A 360 2.08 25.61 7.35
C VAL A 360 1.94 24.98 5.96
N LEU A 361 2.98 25.04 5.12
CA LEU A 361 2.96 24.40 3.80
C LEU A 361 2.91 22.87 3.89
N ALA A 362 3.70 22.27 4.78
CA ALA A 362 3.65 20.83 5.03
C ALA A 362 2.27 20.40 5.55
N PHE A 363 1.65 21.22 6.40
CA PHE A 363 0.29 20.99 6.89
C PHE A 363 -0.75 21.09 5.76
N ILE A 364 -0.74 22.15 4.96
CA ILE A 364 -1.67 22.32 3.83
C ILE A 364 -1.58 21.15 2.85
N LEU A 365 -0.35 20.69 2.57
CA LEU A 365 -0.11 19.55 1.69
C LEU A 365 -0.68 18.26 2.29
N SER A 366 -0.40 18.00 3.58
CA SER A 366 -0.90 16.82 4.28
C SER A 366 -2.42 16.85 4.40
N TRP A 367 -2.99 18.01 4.70
CA TRP A 367 -4.44 18.26 4.77
C TRP A 367 -5.11 17.96 3.44
N SER A 368 -4.56 18.46 2.33
CA SER A 368 -5.08 18.20 0.98
C SER A 368 -5.10 16.71 0.65
N GLN A 369 -4.03 15.98 0.97
CA GLN A 369 -4.02 14.53 0.79
C GLN A 369 -4.96 13.80 1.75
N ALA A 370 -5.08 14.25 3.01
CA ALA A 370 -6.01 13.69 3.99
C ALA A 370 -7.48 13.80 3.56
N LEU A 371 -7.87 14.91 2.92
CA LEU A 371 -9.22 15.06 2.34
C LEU A 371 -9.50 14.00 1.26
N ILE A 372 -8.51 13.67 0.44
CA ILE A 372 -8.63 12.61 -0.57
C ILE A 372 -8.78 11.25 0.10
N VAL A 373 -7.93 10.95 1.09
CA VAL A 373 -7.97 9.69 1.85
C VAL A 373 -9.32 9.53 2.56
N ASN A 374 -9.81 10.57 3.22
CA ASN A 374 -11.10 10.57 3.89
C ASN A 374 -12.23 10.30 2.87
N ARG A 375 -12.18 10.92 1.68
CA ARG A 375 -13.16 10.69 0.61
C ARG A 375 -13.11 9.27 0.02
N ILE A 376 -11.93 8.63 -0.03
CA ILE A 376 -11.81 7.21 -0.40
C ILE A 376 -12.59 6.34 0.59
N PHE A 377 -12.38 6.54 1.90
CA PHE A 377 -13.07 5.75 2.93
C PHE A 377 -14.54 6.14 3.11
N TYR A 378 -14.92 7.38 2.82
CA TYR A 378 -16.32 7.77 2.70
C TYR A 378 -17.00 7.02 1.55
N THR A 379 -16.36 6.96 0.38
CA THR A 379 -16.87 6.19 -0.77
C THR A 379 -17.01 4.71 -0.43
N GLU A 380 -16.04 4.14 0.30
CA GLU A 380 -16.13 2.78 0.82
C GLU A 380 -17.32 2.58 1.76
N ALA A 381 -17.55 3.49 2.70
CA ALA A 381 -18.65 3.40 3.65
C ALA A 381 -20.02 3.44 2.95
N ILE A 382 -20.19 4.36 2.00
CA ILE A 382 -21.44 4.48 1.22
C ILE A 382 -21.67 3.24 0.36
N ASN A 383 -20.66 2.81 -0.40
CA ASN A 383 -20.78 1.60 -1.22
C ASN A 383 -21.04 0.36 -0.38
N HIS A 384 -20.39 0.22 0.77
CA HIS A 384 -20.61 -0.90 1.67
C HIS A 384 -22.05 -0.93 2.22
N GLN A 385 -22.61 0.23 2.56
CA GLN A 385 -24.02 0.33 2.96
C GLN A 385 -24.96 -0.06 1.81
N GLN A 386 -24.74 0.46 0.61
CA GLN A 386 -25.54 0.13 -0.57
C GLN A 386 -25.42 -1.35 -0.96
N ASP A 387 -24.24 -1.94 -0.82
CA ASP A 387 -24.01 -3.37 -1.04
C ASP A 387 -24.82 -4.20 -0.02
N ALA A 388 -24.86 -3.78 1.25
CA ALA A 388 -25.66 -4.47 2.27
C ALA A 388 -27.18 -4.39 1.97
N GLU A 389 -27.66 -3.24 1.50
CA GLU A 389 -29.05 -3.05 1.07
C GLU A 389 -29.38 -3.93 -0.15
N LEU A 390 -28.52 -3.92 -1.18
CA LEU A 390 -28.67 -4.77 -2.36
C LEU A 390 -28.64 -6.27 -2.02
N ALA A 391 -27.76 -6.68 -1.10
CA ALA A 391 -27.71 -8.06 -0.62
C ALA A 391 -29.01 -8.48 0.05
N GLN A 392 -29.66 -7.58 0.80
CA GLN A 392 -30.95 -7.85 1.41
C GLN A 392 -32.07 -7.94 0.36
N ASP A 393 -32.07 -7.09 -0.66
CA ASP A 393 -33.05 -7.14 -1.74
C ASP A 393 -32.94 -8.43 -2.56
N ILE A 394 -31.71 -8.84 -2.88
CA ILE A 394 -31.42 -10.10 -3.55
C ILE A 394 -31.90 -11.28 -2.70
N ARG A 395 -31.64 -11.25 -1.38
CA ARG A 395 -32.12 -12.28 -0.46
C ARG A 395 -33.65 -12.36 -0.46
N ASN A 396 -34.34 -11.23 -0.36
CA ASN A 396 -35.80 -11.20 -0.40
C ASN A 396 -36.34 -11.83 -1.69
N ARG A 397 -35.70 -11.53 -2.84
CA ARG A 397 -36.07 -12.11 -4.13
C ARG A 397 -35.79 -13.61 -4.22
N ILE A 398 -34.76 -14.10 -3.54
CA ILE A 398 -34.48 -15.53 -3.41
C ILE A 398 -35.52 -16.22 -2.52
N ASP A 399 -35.93 -15.60 -1.42
CA ASP A 399 -36.92 -16.15 -0.50
C ASP A 399 -38.29 -16.35 -1.18
N GLU A 400 -38.65 -15.45 -2.11
CA GLU A 400 -39.84 -15.59 -2.97
C GLU A 400 -39.82 -16.83 -3.89
N LEU A 401 -38.63 -17.41 -4.15
CA LEU A 401 -38.49 -18.65 -4.93
C LEU A 401 -38.80 -19.92 -4.12
N GLY A 402 -39.19 -19.78 -2.84
CA GLY A 402 -39.53 -20.89 -1.96
C GLY A 402 -38.31 -21.71 -1.52
N VAL A 403 -37.13 -21.08 -1.44
CA VAL A 403 -35.89 -21.74 -0.98
C VAL A 403 -35.95 -21.94 0.54
N THR A 404 -36.12 -23.18 0.99
CA THR A 404 -36.24 -23.51 2.42
C THR A 404 -34.90 -23.79 3.11
N ASP A 405 -33.86 -24.15 2.35
CA ASP A 405 -32.54 -24.48 2.87
C ASP A 405 -31.45 -23.97 1.91
N GLN A 406 -30.98 -22.75 2.14
CA GLN A 406 -29.94 -22.10 1.34
C GLN A 406 -28.64 -22.91 1.28
N SER A 407 -28.35 -23.75 2.29
CA SER A 407 -27.12 -24.56 2.34
C SER A 407 -27.03 -25.64 1.29
N LYS A 408 -28.14 -25.96 0.63
CA LYS A 408 -28.18 -26.90 -0.48
C LYS A 408 -27.99 -26.24 -1.83
N GLU A 409 -28.24 -24.93 -1.92
CA GLU A 409 -28.26 -24.16 -3.15
C GLU A 409 -26.89 -23.53 -3.45
N THR A 410 -26.58 -23.45 -4.73
CA THR A 410 -25.38 -22.79 -5.25
C THR A 410 -25.77 -21.42 -5.79
N LEU A 411 -25.18 -20.35 -5.26
CA LEU A 411 -25.46 -18.99 -5.72
C LEU A 411 -24.45 -18.56 -6.78
N VAL A 412 -24.95 -18.11 -7.92
CA VAL A 412 -24.17 -17.61 -9.05
C VAL A 412 -24.60 -16.19 -9.38
N PHE A 413 -23.62 -15.31 -9.57
CA PHE A 413 -23.83 -13.96 -10.05
C PHE A 413 -23.31 -13.82 -11.47
N LEU A 414 -24.17 -13.40 -12.37
CA LEU A 414 -23.79 -13.02 -13.73
C LEU A 414 -23.60 -11.50 -13.78
N ASN A 415 -22.57 -11.07 -14.51
CA ASN A 415 -22.16 -9.68 -14.64
C ASN A 415 -21.85 -9.00 -13.29
N TYR A 416 -21.90 -7.67 -13.28
CA TYR A 416 -21.61 -6.82 -12.14
C TYR A 416 -22.70 -5.77 -11.99
N HIS A 417 -22.93 -5.33 -10.76
CA HIS A 417 -23.82 -4.23 -10.46
C HIS A 417 -22.98 -2.96 -10.30
N PRO A 418 -23.16 -1.93 -11.14
CA PRO A 418 -22.40 -0.69 -11.01
C PRO A 418 -22.70 -0.02 -9.66
N SER A 419 -21.70 0.66 -9.10
CA SER A 419 -21.89 1.47 -7.89
C SER A 419 -22.86 2.63 -8.20
N ALA A 420 -23.86 2.82 -7.34
CA ALA A 420 -24.83 3.92 -7.43
C ALA A 420 -24.45 5.14 -6.59
N CYS A 421 -23.25 5.15 -5.99
CA CYS A 421 -22.79 6.09 -4.96
C CYS A 421 -23.20 7.55 -5.19
N ASN A 422 -23.36 8.33 -4.11
CA ASN A 422 -23.76 9.73 -4.20
C ASN A 422 -22.70 10.63 -4.89
N SER A 423 -23.06 11.88 -5.18
CA SER A 423 -22.22 12.83 -5.92
C SER A 423 -20.87 13.16 -5.24
N ASP A 424 -20.76 12.93 -3.94
CA ASP A 424 -19.54 13.16 -3.18
C ASP A 424 -18.63 11.93 -3.14
N CYS A 425 -19.04 10.79 -3.70
CA CYS A 425 -18.18 9.64 -3.87
C CYS A 425 -17.16 9.83 -4.99
N PHE A 426 -16.10 9.03 -4.98
CA PHE A 426 -15.29 8.81 -6.19
C PHE A 426 -15.98 7.81 -7.11
N THR A 427 -15.82 8.00 -8.42
CA THR A 427 -16.31 7.05 -9.41
C THR A 427 -15.38 5.82 -9.47
N SER A 428 -15.91 4.69 -9.94
CA SER A 428 -15.20 3.42 -9.94
C SER A 428 -13.91 3.45 -10.78
N ASP A 429 -13.85 4.25 -11.85
CA ASP A 429 -12.65 4.44 -12.69
C ASP A 429 -11.54 5.26 -12.00
N GLN A 430 -11.89 6.06 -10.98
CA GLN A 430 -10.92 6.81 -10.18
C GLN A 430 -10.28 5.96 -9.07
N LEU A 431 -10.96 4.90 -8.64
CA LEU A 431 -10.56 4.04 -7.53
C LEU A 431 -9.74 2.83 -8.00
N GLY A 432 -8.85 2.36 -7.14
CA GLY A 432 -8.20 1.05 -7.23
C GLY A 432 -9.20 -0.04 -6.88
N LEU A 433 -9.09 -0.60 -5.68
CA LEU A 433 -10.02 -1.59 -5.13
C LEU A 433 -10.66 -1.11 -3.83
N VAL A 434 -9.96 -0.31 -3.03
CA VAL A 434 -10.54 0.30 -1.82
C VAL A 434 -11.58 1.32 -2.25
N GLY A 435 -12.76 1.25 -1.65
CA GLY A 435 -13.89 2.11 -1.99
C GLY A 435 -14.82 1.58 -3.07
N ARG A 436 -14.45 0.52 -3.82
CA ARG A 436 -15.34 -0.06 -4.84
C ARG A 436 -16.40 -0.98 -4.21
N SER A 437 -17.56 -1.05 -4.85
CA SER A 437 -18.64 -1.98 -4.47
C SER A 437 -18.20 -3.43 -4.68
N LEU A 438 -18.56 -4.30 -3.73
CA LEU A 438 -18.31 -5.75 -3.81
C LEU A 438 -19.14 -6.42 -4.91
N PHE A 439 -20.29 -5.84 -5.29
CA PHE A 439 -21.09 -6.29 -6.42
C PHE A 439 -20.58 -5.77 -7.77
N GLU A 440 -19.75 -4.73 -7.76
CA GLU A 440 -19.10 -4.20 -8.96
C GLU A 440 -17.79 -4.94 -9.29
N VAL A 441 -16.95 -5.23 -8.29
CA VAL A 441 -15.64 -5.84 -8.54
C VAL A 441 -15.76 -7.26 -9.10
N THR A 442 -15.44 -7.40 -10.38
CA THR A 442 -15.46 -8.69 -11.10
C THR A 442 -14.27 -8.76 -12.04
N VAL A 443 -13.28 -9.60 -11.72
CA VAL A 443 -12.13 -9.87 -12.60
C VAL A 443 -12.42 -11.06 -13.54
N SER A 444 -13.22 -12.00 -13.05
CA SER A 444 -13.73 -13.14 -13.82
C SER A 444 -15.07 -13.58 -13.24
N PRO A 445 -15.90 -14.35 -13.98
CA PRO A 445 -17.15 -14.90 -13.44
C PRO A 445 -16.95 -15.70 -12.14
N GLU A 446 -15.85 -16.46 -12.06
CA GLU A 446 -15.46 -17.23 -10.87
C GLU A 446 -15.14 -16.33 -9.68
N GLN A 447 -14.27 -15.33 -9.87
CA GLN A 447 -13.87 -14.44 -8.78
C GLN A 447 -15.01 -13.51 -8.34
N GLY A 448 -15.79 -12.98 -9.28
CA GLY A 448 -16.93 -12.12 -8.96
C GLY A 448 -18.03 -12.88 -8.21
N THR A 449 -18.36 -14.10 -8.64
CA THR A 449 -19.30 -14.96 -7.91
C THR A 449 -18.74 -15.31 -6.52
N PHE A 450 -17.46 -15.63 -6.42
CA PHE A 450 -16.82 -15.98 -5.14
C PHE A 450 -16.96 -14.86 -4.11
N VAL A 451 -16.64 -13.63 -4.49
CA VAL A 451 -16.72 -12.44 -3.61
C VAL A 451 -18.15 -12.18 -3.19
N LYS A 452 -19.08 -12.08 -4.15
CA LYS A 452 -20.49 -11.77 -3.89
C LYS A 452 -21.17 -12.85 -3.03
N THR A 453 -20.90 -14.12 -3.28
CA THR A 453 -21.45 -15.23 -2.49
C THR A 453 -20.88 -15.25 -1.07
N ASN A 454 -19.59 -14.97 -0.88
CA ASN A 454 -19.02 -14.84 0.47
C ASN A 454 -19.61 -13.63 1.20
N PHE A 455 -19.81 -12.50 0.51
CA PHE A 455 -20.45 -11.31 1.07
C PHE A 455 -21.89 -11.61 1.52
N MET A 456 -22.70 -12.27 0.69
CA MET A 456 -24.04 -12.73 1.07
C MET A 456 -24.00 -13.61 2.33
N ASN A 457 -23.01 -14.51 2.43
CA ASN A 457 -22.91 -15.45 3.55
C ASN A 457 -22.54 -14.78 4.88
N ILE A 458 -21.63 -13.80 4.87
CA ILE A 458 -21.29 -13.06 6.10
C ILE A 458 -22.41 -12.15 6.57
N MET A 459 -23.35 -11.79 5.69
CA MET A 459 -24.61 -11.12 6.02
C MET A 459 -25.67 -12.08 6.62
N GLY A 460 -25.32 -13.35 6.85
CA GLY A 460 -26.17 -14.33 7.53
C GLY A 460 -26.80 -15.39 6.62
N ASN A 461 -26.51 -15.37 5.31
CA ASN A 461 -26.95 -16.42 4.38
C ASN A 461 -25.99 -17.63 4.41
N LYS A 462 -26.38 -18.73 3.76
CA LYS A 462 -25.58 -19.97 3.73
C LYS A 462 -25.51 -20.62 2.35
N PHE A 463 -25.20 -19.88 1.29
CA PHE A 463 -25.09 -20.43 -0.06
C PHE A 463 -23.76 -21.13 -0.32
N LYS A 464 -23.78 -22.15 -1.19
CA LYS A 464 -22.56 -22.81 -1.70
C LYS A 464 -21.89 -21.96 -2.78
N GLN A 465 -20.56 -22.08 -2.81
CA GLN A 465 -19.74 -21.55 -3.88
C GLN A 465 -19.91 -22.38 -5.16
N ALA A 466 -19.92 -21.70 -6.31
CA ALA A 466 -20.12 -22.34 -7.60
C ALA A 466 -18.85 -23.02 -8.13
N SER A 467 -19.00 -24.21 -8.69
CA SER A 467 -17.96 -24.87 -9.47
C SER A 467 -17.90 -24.29 -10.89
N LYS A 468 -16.76 -24.48 -11.59
CA LYS A 468 -16.60 -24.04 -12.99
C LYS A 468 -17.70 -24.55 -13.94
N PRO A 469 -18.12 -25.83 -13.89
CA PRO A 469 -19.24 -26.30 -14.72
C PRO A 469 -20.57 -25.63 -14.38
N GLN A 470 -20.83 -25.35 -13.10
CA GLN A 470 -22.05 -24.65 -12.67
C GLN A 470 -22.06 -23.20 -13.16
N LEU A 471 -20.92 -22.50 -13.13
CA LEU A 471 -20.79 -21.15 -13.70
C LEU A 471 -21.09 -21.15 -15.20
N GLN A 472 -20.50 -22.08 -15.97
CA GLN A 472 -20.77 -22.20 -17.40
C GLN A 472 -22.23 -22.55 -17.71
N SER A 473 -22.86 -23.39 -16.88
CA SER A 473 -24.28 -23.69 -17.00
C SER A 473 -25.15 -22.46 -16.70
N ALA A 474 -24.79 -21.70 -15.66
CA ALA A 474 -25.50 -20.49 -15.28
C ALA A 474 -25.41 -19.41 -16.36
N GLU A 475 -24.26 -19.22 -17.02
CA GLU A 475 -24.12 -18.31 -18.16
C GLU A 475 -25.05 -18.67 -19.32
N LYS A 476 -25.14 -19.96 -19.68
CA LYS A 476 -26.04 -20.42 -20.75
C LYS A 476 -27.51 -20.19 -20.42
N VAL A 477 -27.91 -20.46 -19.18
CA VAL A 477 -29.30 -20.29 -18.72
C VAL A 477 -29.64 -18.81 -18.53
N GLY A 478 -28.68 -18.03 -18.04
CA GLY A 478 -28.83 -16.61 -17.77
C GLY A 478 -28.86 -15.72 -19.00
N ALA A 479 -28.40 -16.20 -20.16
CA ALA A 479 -28.47 -15.44 -21.41
C ALA A 479 -29.90 -15.02 -21.82
N ALA A 480 -30.93 -15.74 -21.35
CA ALA A 480 -32.34 -15.41 -21.57
C ALA A 480 -33.01 -14.75 -20.35
N MET A 481 -32.29 -14.56 -19.24
CA MET A 481 -32.83 -13.93 -18.04
C MET A 481 -32.83 -12.41 -18.19
N PRO A 482 -33.88 -11.71 -17.73
CA PRO A 482 -33.85 -10.26 -17.57
C PRO A 482 -32.72 -9.81 -16.65
N HIS A 483 -32.31 -8.55 -16.79
CA HIS A 483 -31.30 -7.92 -15.94
C HIS A 483 -31.94 -7.31 -14.68
N TRP A 484 -31.19 -7.30 -13.58
CA TRP A 484 -31.63 -6.67 -12.35
C TRP A 484 -31.93 -5.17 -12.57
N PRO A 485 -33.01 -4.61 -11.97
CA PRO A 485 -33.92 -5.19 -10.99
C PRO A 485 -35.21 -5.78 -11.59
N ALA A 486 -35.25 -6.10 -12.89
CA ALA A 486 -36.48 -6.56 -13.53
C ALA A 486 -36.97 -7.90 -12.95
N PRO A 487 -38.30 -8.14 -12.90
CA PRO A 487 -38.84 -9.44 -12.50
C PRO A 487 -38.26 -10.58 -13.34
N GLY A 488 -37.76 -11.63 -12.67
CA GLY A 488 -37.12 -12.78 -13.32
C GLY A 488 -35.59 -12.68 -13.45
N SER A 489 -34.97 -11.58 -13.02
CA SER A 489 -33.51 -11.43 -12.90
C SER A 489 -32.88 -12.32 -11.84
N VAL A 490 -33.68 -12.78 -10.88
CA VAL A 490 -33.30 -13.83 -9.92
C VAL A 490 -34.16 -15.06 -10.20
N ALA A 491 -33.51 -16.20 -10.45
CA ALA A 491 -34.19 -17.44 -10.81
C ALA A 491 -33.52 -18.67 -10.20
N LYS A 492 -34.34 -19.65 -9.84
CA LYS A 492 -33.89 -20.99 -9.43
C LYS A 492 -33.98 -21.98 -10.59
N LYS A 493 -32.91 -22.71 -10.85
CA LYS A 493 -32.78 -23.71 -11.92
C LYS A 493 -32.05 -24.94 -11.38
N GLY A 494 -32.82 -25.92 -10.90
CA GLY A 494 -32.25 -27.05 -10.17
C GLY A 494 -31.70 -26.62 -8.82
N ASP A 495 -30.42 -26.88 -8.58
CA ASP A 495 -29.64 -26.46 -7.40
C ASP A 495 -28.97 -25.09 -7.55
N LEU A 496 -29.15 -24.43 -8.71
CA LEU A 496 -28.58 -23.12 -9.00
C LEU A 496 -29.59 -22.02 -8.70
N ILE A 497 -29.14 -21.02 -7.95
CA ILE A 497 -29.78 -19.71 -7.86
C ILE A 497 -28.91 -18.76 -8.66
N ILE A 498 -29.48 -18.16 -9.70
CA ILE A 498 -28.79 -17.25 -10.60
C ILE A 498 -29.33 -15.85 -10.35
N VAL A 499 -28.43 -14.91 -10.08
CA VAL A 499 -28.71 -13.47 -10.06
C VAL A 499 -28.05 -12.87 -11.30
N ASN A 500 -28.84 -12.32 -12.21
CA ASN A 500 -28.36 -11.67 -13.42
C ASN A 500 -28.40 -10.15 -13.24
N PHE A 501 -27.24 -9.54 -13.04
CA PHE A 501 -27.15 -8.08 -13.03
C PHE A 501 -27.26 -7.51 -14.43
#